data_AF-A0A935EW02-F1
#
_entry.id   AF-A0A935EW02-F1
#
_cell.length_a   1.000
_cell.length_b   1.000
_cell.length_c   1.000
_cell.angle_alpha   90.00
_cell.angle_beta   90.00
_cell.angle_gamma   90.00
#
_symmetry.space_group_name_H-M   'P 1'
#
loop_
_entity.id
_entity.type
_entity.pdbx_description
1 polymer ?
#
loop_
_entity_poly.entity_id
_entity_poly.type
_entity_poly.pdbx_seq_one_letter_code
_entity_poly.pdbx_strand_id
1 'polypeptide(L)'
;MKRKVSEFSYGFVLTHELVNSCGFLPTDLPRTASGSGPGKSSGETESDAHPHGFPIFLQFKASEFMKRKNAGESKLVGLPYFRFTLHRKTQSNMHQLLIELEKRGNAVFYATPRIHETVNLNSAFFDKQIVASSLFVSPSGIGELPDNDAHRVVFSSSGDEVYLCPAPRRLKSVIHGGNFTEALDEVIASHEPEELSDDFYHRLAAEMVSIVSPNRRIFDELSRGKLEMNAATFANYLAKTLFDCELLIIPEPEQ
;
A
#
# COMPACT_ATOMS: atom_id res chain seq x y z
N MET A 1 1.77 7.41 -24.34
CA MET A 1 2.14 8.72 -23.75
C MET A 1 3.03 8.47 -22.56
N LYS A 2 3.94 9.40 -22.23
CA LYS A 2 4.92 9.22 -21.15
C LYS A 2 4.28 9.55 -19.80
N ARG A 3 4.58 8.73 -18.78
CA ARG A 3 4.23 9.00 -17.37
C ARG A 3 4.98 10.27 -16.93
N LYS A 4 4.27 11.19 -16.28
CA LYS A 4 4.85 12.44 -15.74
C LYS A 4 4.95 12.45 -14.21
N VAL A 5 4.17 11.60 -13.55
CA VAL A 5 4.33 11.25 -12.14
C VAL A 5 5.02 9.89 -12.08
N SER A 6 6.10 9.80 -11.31
CA SER A 6 6.82 8.55 -11.05
C SER A 6 6.21 7.81 -9.85
N GLU A 7 6.43 6.49 -9.78
CA GLU A 7 6.06 5.68 -8.61
C GLU A 7 6.71 6.20 -7.33
N PHE A 8 8.00 6.53 -7.41
CA PHE A 8 8.75 7.06 -6.27
C PHE A 8 8.17 8.38 -5.74
N SER A 9 7.96 9.36 -6.62
CA SER A 9 7.43 10.67 -6.20
C SER A 9 6.02 10.56 -5.64
N TYR A 10 5.18 9.72 -6.25
CA TYR A 10 3.82 9.46 -5.75
C TYR A 10 3.84 8.75 -4.39
N GLY A 11 4.62 7.68 -4.25
CA GLY A 11 4.75 6.94 -3.00
C GLY A 11 5.19 7.84 -1.85
N PHE A 12 6.18 8.70 -2.09
CA PHE A 12 6.63 9.68 -1.11
C PHE A 12 5.50 10.61 -0.64
N VAL A 13 4.78 11.26 -1.56
CA VAL A 13 3.74 12.24 -1.16
C VAL A 13 2.51 11.56 -0.55
N LEU A 14 2.16 10.35 -0.98
CA LEU A 14 1.06 9.59 -0.40
C LEU A 14 1.41 9.13 1.02
N THR A 15 2.57 8.52 1.22
CA THR A 15 3.03 8.13 2.56
C THR A 15 3.12 9.32 3.49
N HIS A 16 3.62 10.46 3.00
CA HIS A 16 3.67 11.70 3.79
C HIS A 16 2.27 12.17 4.22
N GLU A 17 1.28 12.13 3.34
CA GLU A 17 -0.10 12.51 3.70
C GLU A 17 -0.73 11.52 4.68
N LEU A 18 -0.55 10.21 4.47
CA LEU A 18 -1.05 9.18 5.37
C LEU A 18 -0.48 9.32 6.79
N VAL A 19 0.82 9.55 6.92
CA VAL A 19 1.47 9.72 8.23
C VAL A 19 1.07 11.05 8.87
N ASN A 20 1.18 12.17 8.15
CA ASN A 20 1.04 13.50 8.76
C ASN A 20 -0.40 14.03 8.82
N SER A 21 -1.31 13.49 8.02
CA SER A 21 -2.71 13.94 7.95
C SER A 21 -3.71 12.87 8.34
N CYS A 22 -3.40 11.59 8.14
CA CYS A 22 -4.27 10.47 8.52
C CYS A 22 -3.81 9.73 9.79
N GLY A 23 -2.67 10.11 10.38
CA GLY A 23 -2.19 9.54 11.65
C GLY A 23 -1.54 8.16 11.55
N PHE A 24 -1.19 7.71 10.35
CA PHE A 24 -0.54 6.39 10.19
C PHE A 24 0.84 6.40 10.81
N LEU A 25 1.25 5.27 11.40
CA LEU A 25 2.56 5.11 11.98
C LEU A 25 3.52 4.48 10.96
N PRO A 26 4.66 5.12 10.65
CA PRO A 26 5.69 4.51 9.83
C PRO A 26 6.46 3.45 10.64
N THR A 27 6.94 2.40 9.97
CA THR A 27 7.63 1.26 10.60
C THR A 27 9.16 1.37 10.60
N ASP A 28 9.70 2.38 9.92
CA ASP A 28 11.13 2.68 9.78
C ASP A 28 11.65 3.75 10.75
N LEU A 29 10.77 4.34 11.57
CA LEU A 29 11.20 5.25 12.64
C LEU A 29 11.58 4.48 13.91
N PRO A 30 12.73 4.79 14.55
CA PRO A 30 13.04 4.30 15.88
C PRO A 30 11.89 4.65 16.84
N ARG A 31 11.42 3.69 17.65
CA ARG A 31 10.29 3.85 18.59
C ARG A 31 10.53 4.92 19.67
N THR A 32 11.68 5.56 19.68
CA THR A 32 12.03 6.67 20.58
C THR A 32 11.66 8.02 19.96
N ALA A 33 10.36 8.31 19.80
CA ALA A 33 9.90 9.69 19.56
C ALA A 33 8.40 9.94 19.86
N SER A 34 7.61 8.97 20.32
CA SER A 34 6.29 9.26 20.88
C SER A 34 6.43 9.65 22.34
N GLY A 35 6.89 10.87 22.61
CA GLY A 35 6.95 11.40 23.98
C GLY A 35 7.92 12.54 24.21
N SER A 36 7.62 13.73 23.68
CA SER A 36 7.78 15.01 24.41
C SER A 36 7.45 16.19 23.50
N GLY A 37 6.19 16.65 23.57
CA GLY A 37 5.94 18.08 23.38
C GLY A 37 6.71 18.86 24.44
N PRO A 38 7.16 20.10 24.16
CA PRO A 38 7.99 20.87 25.08
C PRO A 38 7.13 21.29 26.28
N GLY A 39 7.24 20.53 27.37
CA GLY A 39 6.64 20.88 28.66
C GLY A 39 5.81 19.76 29.27
N LYS A 40 6.48 18.75 29.83
CA LYS A 40 6.00 18.01 31.01
C LYS A 40 7.17 17.29 31.66
N SER A 41 7.56 17.83 32.81
CA SER A 41 8.44 17.19 33.78
C SER A 41 7.74 16.03 34.46
N SER A 42 8.57 15.16 35.06
CA SER A 42 8.30 14.22 36.16
C SER A 42 7.57 12.90 35.86
N GLY A 43 8.22 11.81 36.27
CA GLY A 43 7.56 10.62 36.79
C GLY A 43 7.76 9.36 35.97
N GLU A 44 8.69 8.52 36.41
CA GLU A 44 8.78 7.11 36.02
C GLU A 44 7.45 6.41 36.27
N THR A 45 6.78 6.01 35.19
CA THR A 45 5.95 4.81 35.10
C THR A 45 5.97 4.45 33.62
N GLU A 46 6.99 3.67 33.22
CA GLU A 46 6.98 2.95 31.94
C GLU A 46 5.77 2.02 31.97
N SER A 47 4.63 2.50 31.50
CA SER A 47 3.59 1.60 31.02
C SER A 47 4.16 0.99 29.75
N ASP A 48 4.66 -0.22 29.88
CA ASP A 48 5.19 -1.12 28.84
C ASP A 48 4.10 -1.55 27.83
N ALA A 49 3.12 -0.66 27.59
CA ALA A 49 2.00 -0.89 26.72
C ALA A 49 2.43 -0.55 25.30
N HIS A 50 2.68 -1.58 24.51
CA HIS A 50 2.84 -1.39 23.08
C HIS A 50 1.53 -0.82 22.51
N PRO A 51 1.62 0.15 21.57
CA PRO A 51 0.44 0.59 20.84
C PRO A 51 -0.17 -0.59 20.07
N HIS A 52 -1.48 -0.51 19.87
CA HIS A 52 -2.24 -1.45 19.07
C HIS A 52 -2.52 -0.87 17.68
N GLY A 53 -2.61 -1.71 16.67
CA GLY A 53 -2.92 -1.25 15.32
C GLY A 53 -3.01 -2.34 14.27
N PHE A 54 -3.12 -1.91 13.02
CA PHE A 54 -3.38 -2.78 11.86
C PHE A 54 -2.32 -2.58 10.79
N PRO A 55 -1.61 -3.65 10.35
CA PRO A 55 -0.64 -3.53 9.28
C PRO A 55 -1.33 -3.32 7.92
N ILE A 56 -0.84 -2.34 7.16
CA ILE A 56 -1.27 -2.10 5.78
C ILE A 56 -0.06 -2.07 4.84
N PHE A 57 -0.19 -2.80 3.74
CA PHE A 57 0.81 -2.93 2.68
C PHE A 57 0.36 -2.18 1.44
N LEU A 58 1.14 -1.19 1.02
CA LEU A 58 0.84 -0.36 -0.15
C LEU A 58 1.88 -0.59 -1.25
N GLN A 59 1.45 -1.18 -2.38
CA GLN A 59 2.27 -1.20 -3.59
C GLN A 59 1.92 -0.01 -4.47
N PHE A 60 2.85 0.92 -4.62
CA PHE A 60 2.65 2.09 -5.46
C PHE A 60 2.70 1.73 -6.95
N LYS A 61 1.79 2.30 -7.74
CA LYS A 61 1.75 2.17 -9.19
C LYS A 61 1.66 3.53 -9.85
N ALA A 62 2.48 3.74 -10.88
CA ALA A 62 2.38 4.95 -11.70
C ALA A 62 1.28 4.75 -12.74
N SER A 63 0.39 5.74 -12.83
CA SER A 63 -0.68 5.76 -13.81
C SER A 63 -0.23 6.35 -15.15
N GLU A 64 -0.63 5.71 -16.24
CA GLU A 64 -0.56 6.25 -17.59
C GLU A 64 -1.82 7.03 -17.90
N PHE A 65 -1.68 8.28 -18.34
CA PHE A 65 -2.80 9.11 -18.72
C PHE A 65 -3.06 9.04 -20.23
N MET A 66 -4.30 8.68 -20.57
CA MET A 66 -4.72 8.37 -21.92
C MET A 66 -5.71 9.44 -22.41
N LYS A 67 -5.27 10.23 -23.40
CA LYS A 67 -6.07 11.32 -24.02
C LYS A 67 -6.61 10.98 -25.42
N ARG A 68 -6.20 9.85 -26.01
CA ARG A 68 -6.51 9.49 -27.41
C ARG A 68 -7.40 8.25 -27.48
N LYS A 69 -8.27 8.18 -28.49
CA LYS A 69 -9.24 7.09 -28.72
C LYS A 69 -8.62 5.80 -29.32
N ASN A 70 -7.30 5.67 -29.33
CA ASN A 70 -6.60 4.62 -30.07
C ASN A 70 -6.69 3.24 -29.39
N ALA A 71 -6.97 3.20 -28.10
CA ALA A 71 -7.12 1.97 -27.34
C ALA A 71 -8.61 1.71 -27.06
N GLY A 72 -9.02 0.43 -27.13
CA GLY A 72 -10.40 -0.01 -26.89
C GLY A 72 -10.93 0.40 -25.52
N GLU A 73 -10.04 0.53 -24.53
CA GLU A 73 -10.28 1.04 -23.17
C GLU A 73 -11.04 2.38 -23.16
N SER A 74 -10.84 3.26 -24.14
CA SER A 74 -11.53 4.56 -24.23
C SER A 74 -13.06 4.46 -24.43
N LYS A 75 -13.54 3.35 -24.99
CA LYS A 75 -14.98 3.08 -25.14
C LYS A 75 -15.62 2.61 -23.84
N LEU A 76 -14.81 2.13 -22.89
CA LEU A 76 -15.24 1.55 -21.63
C LEU A 76 -15.40 2.61 -20.55
N VAL A 77 -14.40 3.49 -20.39
CA VAL A 77 -14.34 4.48 -19.29
C VAL A 77 -14.37 5.94 -19.76
N GLY A 78 -14.54 6.16 -21.07
CA GLY A 78 -14.48 7.49 -21.68
C GLY A 78 -13.06 8.04 -21.78
N LEU A 79 -12.94 9.30 -22.21
CA LEU A 79 -11.68 10.05 -22.22
C LEU A 79 -11.80 11.31 -21.35
N PRO A 80 -10.71 11.75 -20.71
CA PRO A 80 -9.46 11.00 -20.56
C PRO A 80 -9.59 9.90 -19.50
N TYR A 81 -8.68 8.95 -19.49
CA TYR A 81 -8.65 7.89 -18.48
C TYR A 81 -7.22 7.57 -18.05
N PHE A 82 -7.11 6.84 -16.96
CA PHE A 82 -5.86 6.36 -16.41
C PHE A 82 -5.79 4.83 -16.49
N ARG A 83 -4.58 4.32 -16.52
CA ARG A 83 -4.35 2.88 -16.38
C ARG A 83 -2.99 2.59 -15.77
N PHE A 84 -2.86 1.45 -15.11
CA PHE A 84 -1.55 0.90 -14.76
C PHE A 84 -1.47 -0.58 -15.16
N THR A 85 -0.26 -1.05 -15.40
CA THR A 85 -0.01 -2.42 -15.84
C THR A 85 0.26 -3.33 -14.64
N LEU A 86 -0.28 -4.53 -14.68
CA LEU A 86 0.13 -5.64 -13.82
C LEU A 86 1.24 -6.42 -14.52
N HIS A 87 2.21 -6.92 -13.76
CA HIS A 87 3.25 -7.77 -14.33
C HIS A 87 2.66 -9.08 -14.83
N ARG A 88 3.18 -9.58 -15.96
CA ARG A 88 2.86 -10.92 -16.44
C ARG A 88 3.46 -11.94 -15.49
N LYS A 89 2.81 -13.09 -15.29
CA LYS A 89 3.34 -14.14 -14.38
C LYS A 89 4.75 -14.59 -14.78
N THR A 90 5.05 -14.59 -16.09
CA THR A 90 6.38 -14.93 -16.63
C THR A 90 7.47 -13.90 -16.32
N GLN A 91 7.09 -12.66 -16.02
CA GLN A 91 8.03 -11.60 -15.65
C GLN A 91 8.19 -11.49 -14.13
N SER A 92 7.09 -11.61 -13.40
CA SER A 92 7.09 -11.56 -11.95
C SER A 92 5.81 -12.19 -11.40
N ASN A 93 5.95 -12.98 -10.34
CA ASN A 93 4.83 -13.56 -9.60
C ASN A 93 4.26 -12.59 -8.54
N MET A 94 4.66 -11.31 -8.57
CA MET A 94 4.31 -10.32 -7.55
C MET A 94 2.83 -10.24 -7.24
N HIS A 95 1.97 -10.27 -8.27
CA HIS A 95 0.52 -10.21 -8.06
C HIS A 95 0.00 -11.39 -7.23
N GLN A 96 0.51 -12.60 -7.47
CA GLN A 96 0.14 -13.76 -6.67
C GLN A 96 0.67 -13.64 -5.24
N LEU A 97 1.90 -13.16 -5.05
CA LEU A 97 2.48 -12.96 -3.71
C LEU A 97 1.62 -11.99 -2.88
N LEU A 98 1.14 -10.91 -3.50
CA LEU A 98 0.25 -9.95 -2.84
C LEU A 98 -1.13 -10.54 -2.52
N ILE A 99 -1.70 -11.38 -3.39
CA ILE A 99 -2.92 -12.14 -3.09
C ILE A 99 -2.70 -13.07 -1.89
N GLU A 100 -1.59 -13.80 -1.85
CA GLU A 100 -1.29 -14.69 -0.73
C GLU A 100 -1.05 -13.92 0.58
N LEU A 101 -0.42 -12.75 0.52
CA LEU A 101 -0.26 -11.87 1.67
C LEU A 101 -1.61 -11.36 2.19
N GLU A 102 -2.53 -10.97 1.30
CA GLU A 102 -3.87 -10.52 1.67
C GLU A 102 -4.72 -11.67 2.24
N LYS A 103 -4.61 -12.90 1.69
CA LYS A 103 -5.29 -14.10 2.20
C LYS A 103 -4.90 -14.47 3.63
N ARG A 104 -3.74 -13.99 4.12
CA ARG A 104 -3.31 -14.17 5.51
C ARG A 104 -4.00 -13.20 6.49
N GLY A 105 -4.85 -12.31 5.99
CA GLY A 105 -5.57 -11.31 6.79
C GLY A 105 -4.90 -9.93 6.79
N ASN A 106 -3.85 -9.73 6.00
CA ASN A 106 -3.21 -8.41 5.89
C ASN A 106 -4.01 -7.49 4.96
N ALA A 107 -4.08 -6.20 5.29
CA ALA A 107 -4.63 -5.19 4.38
C ALA A 107 -3.60 -4.88 3.28
N VAL A 108 -3.90 -5.23 2.03
CA VAL A 108 -2.98 -5.07 0.89
C VAL A 108 -3.65 -4.30 -0.25
N PHE A 109 -3.00 -3.24 -0.73
CA PHE A 109 -3.54 -2.44 -1.83
C PHE A 109 -2.49 -2.05 -2.86
N TYR A 110 -2.89 -2.07 -4.13
CA TYR A 110 -2.27 -1.22 -5.14
C TYR A 110 -2.74 0.21 -4.93
N ALA A 111 -1.83 1.16 -4.75
CA ALA A 111 -2.14 2.59 -4.69
C ALA A 111 -1.68 3.27 -5.98
N THR A 112 -2.55 4.04 -6.64
CA THR A 112 -2.23 4.76 -7.87
C THR A 112 -2.83 6.17 -7.89
N PRO A 113 -2.13 7.18 -8.43
CA PRO A 113 -2.67 8.53 -8.51
C PRO A 113 -3.68 8.65 -9.65
N ARG A 114 -4.76 9.41 -9.42
CA ARG A 114 -5.63 10.00 -10.44
C ARG A 114 -5.08 11.35 -10.94
N ILE A 115 -3.77 11.54 -10.87
CA ILE A 115 -3.04 12.77 -11.21
C ILE A 115 -2.05 12.47 -12.33
N HIS A 116 -2.11 13.24 -13.41
CA HIS A 116 -1.17 13.09 -14.52
C HIS A 116 0.04 14.02 -14.42
N GLU A 117 -0.19 15.31 -14.14
CA GLU A 117 0.83 16.36 -14.24
C GLU A 117 1.55 16.55 -12.89
N THR A 118 2.88 16.72 -12.92
CA THR A 118 3.69 16.94 -11.71
C THR A 118 3.27 18.20 -10.95
N VAL A 119 2.86 19.26 -11.67
CA VAL A 119 2.35 20.48 -11.04
C VAL A 119 1.07 20.22 -10.24
N ASN A 120 0.18 19.37 -10.75
CA ASN A 120 -1.04 18.99 -10.05
C ASN A 120 -0.74 18.08 -8.84
N LEU A 121 0.31 17.25 -8.92
CA LEU A 121 0.78 16.46 -7.78
C LEU A 121 1.27 17.37 -6.66
N ASN A 122 2.05 18.40 -6.99
CA ASN A 122 2.53 19.38 -6.01
C ASN A 122 1.37 20.15 -5.37
N SER A 123 0.41 20.64 -6.18
CA SER A 123 -0.78 21.31 -5.65
C SER A 123 -1.57 20.39 -4.71
N ALA A 124 -1.86 19.16 -5.14
CA ALA A 124 -2.56 18.19 -4.30
C ALA A 124 -1.81 17.85 -3.01
N PHE A 125 -0.47 17.84 -3.03
CA PHE A 125 0.34 17.64 -1.84
C PHE A 125 0.20 18.78 -0.84
N PHE A 126 0.29 20.04 -1.30
CA PHE A 126 0.11 21.20 -0.42
C PHE A 126 -1.32 21.33 0.11
N ASP A 127 -2.32 20.92 -0.69
CA ASP A 127 -3.73 20.97 -0.33
C ASP A 127 -4.21 19.75 0.48
N LYS A 128 -3.31 18.79 0.79
CA LYS A 128 -3.64 17.52 1.48
C LYS A 128 -4.75 16.74 0.77
N GLN A 129 -4.59 16.55 -0.53
CA GLN A 129 -5.53 15.89 -1.43
C GLN A 129 -4.91 14.70 -2.16
N ILE A 130 -3.74 14.20 -1.74
CA ILE A 130 -3.10 13.05 -2.38
C ILE A 130 -3.92 11.79 -2.15
N VAL A 131 -4.39 11.53 -0.93
CA VAL A 131 -5.26 10.39 -0.61
C VAL A 131 -6.54 10.51 -1.41
N ALA A 132 -7.23 11.66 -1.33
CA ALA A 132 -8.46 11.94 -2.06
C ALA A 132 -8.31 11.77 -3.59
N SER A 133 -7.14 12.11 -4.13
CA SER A 133 -6.80 11.99 -5.55
C SER A 133 -6.16 10.65 -5.93
N SER A 134 -6.28 9.63 -5.08
CA SER A 134 -5.78 8.27 -5.32
C SER A 134 -6.89 7.27 -5.59
N LEU A 135 -6.49 6.12 -6.15
CA LEU A 135 -7.31 4.93 -6.24
C LEU A 135 -6.54 3.79 -5.58
N PHE A 136 -7.23 3.04 -4.72
CA PHE A 136 -6.70 1.86 -4.05
C PHE A 136 -7.45 0.63 -4.55
N VAL A 137 -6.71 -0.41 -4.93
CA VAL A 137 -7.26 -1.63 -5.50
C VAL A 137 -6.72 -2.84 -4.75
N SER A 138 -7.62 -3.65 -4.18
CA SER A 138 -7.25 -4.91 -3.53
C SER A 138 -6.76 -5.93 -4.57
N PRO A 139 -5.61 -6.61 -4.36
CA PRO A 139 -5.16 -7.71 -5.19
C PRO A 139 -6.19 -8.84 -5.31
N SER A 140 -6.86 -9.24 -4.23
CA SER A 140 -7.92 -10.26 -4.23
C SER A 140 -9.18 -9.79 -4.94
N GLY A 141 -9.47 -8.48 -4.91
CA GLY A 141 -10.52 -7.86 -5.74
C GLY A 141 -10.25 -7.98 -7.25
N ILE A 142 -8.98 -7.97 -7.65
CA ILE A 142 -8.55 -8.34 -9.00
C ILE A 142 -8.67 -9.86 -9.15
N GLY A 143 -8.17 -10.65 -8.21
CA GLY A 143 -8.12 -12.11 -8.30
C GLY A 143 -7.07 -12.60 -9.29
N GLU A 144 -6.92 -13.91 -9.42
CA GLU A 144 -5.85 -14.47 -10.26
C GLU A 144 -5.93 -13.99 -11.72
N LEU A 145 -4.77 -13.66 -12.29
CA LEU A 145 -4.70 -13.30 -13.70
C LEU A 145 -5.01 -14.56 -14.55
N PRO A 146 -5.95 -14.47 -15.51
CA PRO A 146 -6.45 -15.61 -16.28
C PRO A 146 -5.39 -16.21 -17.22
N ASP A 147 -4.39 -15.41 -17.61
CA ASP A 147 -3.36 -15.81 -18.57
C ASP A 147 -2.03 -15.07 -18.29
N ASN A 148 -1.08 -15.18 -19.23
CA ASN A 148 0.24 -14.54 -19.17
C ASN A 148 0.33 -13.25 -20.00
N ASP A 149 -0.79 -12.71 -20.48
CA ASP A 149 -0.84 -11.47 -21.25
C ASP A 149 -0.70 -10.25 -20.35
N ALA A 150 -0.38 -9.10 -20.97
CA ALA A 150 -0.29 -7.84 -20.25
C ALA A 150 -1.67 -7.38 -19.77
N HIS A 151 -1.89 -7.51 -18.46
CA HIS A 151 -3.11 -7.07 -17.81
C HIS A 151 -2.99 -5.62 -17.34
N ARG A 152 -4.11 -4.90 -17.35
CA ARG A 152 -4.16 -3.50 -16.93
C ARG A 152 -5.39 -3.22 -16.10
N VAL A 153 -5.22 -2.44 -15.05
CA VAL A 153 -6.32 -1.78 -14.36
C VAL A 153 -6.55 -0.44 -15.03
N VAL A 154 -7.79 -0.15 -15.41
CA VAL A 154 -8.21 1.00 -16.20
C VAL A 154 -9.32 1.73 -15.45
N PHE A 155 -9.21 3.04 -15.29
CA PHE A 155 -10.17 3.83 -14.54
C PHE A 155 -10.34 5.23 -15.11
N SER A 156 -11.57 5.75 -15.03
CA SER A 156 -11.91 7.07 -15.56
C SER A 156 -11.26 8.21 -14.77
N SER A 157 -11.05 9.36 -15.42
CA SER A 157 -10.68 10.59 -14.69
C SER A 157 -11.84 11.22 -13.94
N SER A 158 -13.09 10.96 -14.35
CA SER A 158 -14.28 11.63 -13.83
C SER A 158 -15.36 10.69 -13.29
N GLY A 159 -15.32 9.40 -13.65
CA GLY A 159 -16.21 8.38 -13.12
C GLY A 159 -15.54 7.46 -12.10
N ASP A 160 -16.34 6.61 -11.46
CA ASP A 160 -15.88 5.65 -10.44
C ASP A 160 -15.74 4.23 -11.00
N GLU A 161 -15.84 4.09 -12.31
CA GLU A 161 -15.71 2.79 -12.94
C GLU A 161 -14.24 2.38 -13.10
N VAL A 162 -13.93 1.21 -12.57
CA VAL A 162 -12.61 0.58 -12.65
C VAL A 162 -12.76 -0.80 -13.28
N TYR A 163 -11.89 -1.11 -14.24
CA TYR A 163 -11.93 -2.34 -15.02
C TYR A 163 -10.55 -3.00 -15.10
N LEU A 164 -10.55 -4.33 -15.08
CA LEU A 164 -9.41 -5.13 -15.52
C LEU A 164 -9.54 -5.40 -17.02
N CYS A 165 -8.47 -5.17 -17.77
CA CYS A 165 -8.34 -5.38 -19.21
C CYS A 165 -7.16 -6.35 -19.47
N PRO A 166 -7.11 -7.07 -20.61
CA PRO A 166 -7.82 -6.79 -21.88
C PRO A 166 -9.25 -7.34 -21.99
N ALA A 167 -9.62 -8.40 -21.26
CA ALA A 167 -11.00 -8.88 -21.20
C ALA A 167 -11.77 -8.07 -20.13
N PRO A 168 -12.60 -7.08 -20.50
CA PRO A 168 -13.10 -6.07 -19.56
C PRO A 168 -13.93 -6.71 -18.45
N ARG A 169 -13.43 -6.63 -17.22
CA ARG A 169 -14.17 -7.04 -16.02
C ARG A 169 -14.17 -5.89 -15.02
N ARG A 170 -15.37 -5.45 -14.64
CA ARG A 170 -15.53 -4.40 -13.62
C ARG A 170 -15.00 -4.89 -12.28
N LEU A 171 -14.13 -4.11 -11.66
CA LEU A 171 -13.65 -4.35 -10.31
C LEU A 171 -14.62 -3.69 -9.32
N LYS A 172 -15.09 -4.46 -8.34
CA LYS A 172 -16.01 -3.98 -7.31
C LYS A 172 -15.27 -3.57 -6.03
N SER A 173 -14.23 -4.31 -5.67
CA SER A 173 -13.42 -4.06 -4.47
C SER A 173 -12.32 -3.04 -4.77
N VAL A 174 -12.75 -1.79 -4.99
CA VAL A 174 -11.87 -0.64 -5.19
C VAL A 174 -12.28 0.47 -4.24
N ILE A 175 -11.30 1.21 -3.73
CA ILE A 175 -11.52 2.32 -2.82
C ILE A 175 -11.05 3.58 -3.54
N HIS A 176 -12.00 4.48 -3.81
CA HIS A 176 -11.67 5.81 -4.28
C HIS A 176 -11.18 6.64 -3.10
N GLY A 177 -10.17 7.47 -3.33
CA GLY A 177 -9.51 8.26 -2.29
C GLY A 177 -10.43 9.04 -1.37
N GLY A 178 -11.52 9.60 -1.89
CA GLY A 178 -12.51 10.33 -1.10
C GLY A 178 -13.23 9.48 -0.05
N ASN A 179 -13.27 8.16 -0.23
CA ASN A 179 -13.91 7.21 0.68
C ASN A 179 -12.86 6.35 1.43
N PHE A 180 -11.58 6.75 1.39
CA PHE A 180 -10.49 5.91 1.90
C PHE A 180 -10.59 5.68 3.40
N THR A 181 -10.85 6.74 4.18
CA THR A 181 -11.00 6.63 5.64
C THR A 181 -12.17 5.73 6.02
N GLU A 182 -13.36 5.95 5.43
CA GLU A 182 -14.55 5.13 5.69
C GLU A 182 -14.31 3.65 5.36
N ALA A 183 -13.65 3.37 4.23
CA ALA A 183 -13.32 2.00 3.85
C ALA A 183 -12.30 1.35 4.79
N LEU A 184 -11.39 2.13 5.39
CA LEU A 184 -10.47 1.62 6.40
C LEU A 184 -11.16 1.37 7.73
N ASP A 185 -12.11 2.21 8.14
CA ASP A 185 -12.88 2.00 9.35
C ASP A 185 -13.64 0.66 9.29
N GLU A 186 -14.16 0.28 8.11
CA GLU A 186 -14.77 -1.04 7.90
C GLU A 186 -13.77 -2.20 8.02
N VAL A 187 -12.54 -2.01 7.50
CA VAL A 187 -11.47 -3.01 7.64
C VAL A 187 -11.03 -3.16 9.09
N ILE A 188 -10.87 -2.05 9.80
CA ILE A 188 -10.51 -1.99 11.22
C ILE A 188 -11.60 -2.65 12.06
N ALA A 189 -12.88 -2.33 11.82
CA ALA A 189 -14.00 -2.89 12.56
C ALA A 189 -14.19 -4.41 12.37
N SER A 190 -13.59 -4.99 11.33
CA SER A 190 -13.67 -6.43 11.03
C SER A 190 -12.48 -7.24 11.54
N HIS A 191 -11.47 -6.61 12.14
CA HIS A 191 -10.26 -7.26 12.61
C HIS A 191 -9.94 -6.89 14.06
N GLU A 192 -9.30 -7.79 14.80
CA GLU A 192 -8.74 -7.45 16.10
C GLU A 192 -7.41 -6.71 15.91
N PRO A 193 -7.17 -5.61 16.65
CA PRO A 193 -5.91 -4.89 16.54
C PRO A 193 -4.77 -5.72 17.11
N GLU A 194 -3.63 -5.69 16.42
CA GLU A 194 -2.41 -6.39 16.85
C GLU A 194 -1.64 -5.50 17.82
N GLU A 195 -1.14 -6.08 18.91
CA GLU A 195 -0.16 -5.43 19.77
C GLU A 195 1.15 -5.28 18.98
N LEU A 196 1.61 -4.05 18.77
CA LEU A 196 2.75 -3.74 17.89
C LEU A 196 4.09 -4.04 18.59
N SER A 197 4.28 -5.25 19.10
CA SER A 197 5.50 -5.72 19.76
C SER A 197 6.54 -6.24 18.75
N ASP A 198 7.77 -6.47 19.20
CA ASP A 198 8.79 -7.11 18.35
C ASP A 198 8.37 -8.52 17.91
N ASP A 199 7.64 -9.26 18.77
CA ASP A 199 7.08 -10.57 18.43
C ASP A 199 6.07 -10.51 17.29
N PHE A 200 5.21 -9.47 17.25
CA PHE A 200 4.32 -9.23 16.13
C PHE A 200 5.10 -9.03 14.82
N TYR A 201 6.11 -8.16 14.80
CA TYR A 201 6.90 -7.90 13.60
C TYR A 201 7.73 -9.12 13.17
N HIS A 202 8.23 -9.92 14.12
CA HIS A 202 8.89 -11.18 13.81
C HIS A 202 7.93 -12.22 13.20
N ARG A 203 6.69 -12.33 13.72
CA ARG A 203 5.64 -13.16 13.10
C ARG A 203 5.34 -12.70 11.67
N LEU A 204 5.14 -11.39 11.47
CA LEU A 204 4.85 -10.80 10.16
C LEU A 204 5.99 -11.03 9.16
N ALA A 205 7.24 -10.86 9.60
CA ALA A 205 8.43 -11.17 8.82
C ALA A 205 8.51 -12.65 8.43
N ALA A 206 8.28 -13.56 9.38
CA ALA A 206 8.28 -14.99 9.12
C ALA A 206 7.18 -15.39 8.12
N GLU A 207 6.01 -14.77 8.21
CA GLU A 207 4.92 -14.97 7.26
C GLU A 207 5.31 -14.54 5.84
N MET A 208 5.82 -13.31 5.68
CA MET A 208 6.30 -12.77 4.40
C MET A 208 7.33 -13.70 3.74
N VAL A 209 8.29 -14.19 4.52
CA VAL A 209 9.30 -15.16 4.06
C VAL A 209 8.66 -16.47 3.62
N SER A 210 7.69 -16.98 4.39
CA SER A 210 7.03 -18.24 4.08
C SER A 210 6.24 -18.21 2.76
N ILE A 211 5.72 -17.04 2.38
CA ILE A 211 4.99 -16.83 1.11
C ILE A 211 5.96 -16.89 -0.08
N VAL A 212 7.14 -16.28 0.02
CA VAL A 212 8.09 -16.17 -1.10
C VAL A 212 8.95 -17.41 -1.28
N SER A 213 9.46 -17.98 -0.19
CA SER A 213 10.31 -19.16 -0.23
C SER A 213 9.90 -20.13 0.87
N PRO A 214 9.05 -21.13 0.54
CA PRO A 214 8.72 -22.20 1.49
C PRO A 214 9.97 -22.94 1.98
N ASN A 215 11.06 -22.91 1.20
CA ASN A 215 12.35 -23.54 1.49
C ASN A 215 13.34 -22.51 2.09
N ARG A 216 13.18 -22.23 3.39
CA ARG A 216 13.82 -21.25 4.31
C ARG A 216 15.30 -20.83 4.18
N ARG A 217 16.14 -21.44 3.33
CA ARG A 217 17.62 -21.32 3.45
C ARG A 217 18.22 -19.92 3.29
N ILE A 218 17.66 -19.07 2.43
CA ILE A 218 18.23 -17.74 2.14
C ILE A 218 17.97 -16.74 3.29
N PHE A 219 16.86 -16.90 4.01
CA PHE A 219 16.46 -15.98 5.08
C PHE A 219 17.08 -16.31 6.43
N ASP A 220 17.34 -17.60 6.68
CA ASP A 220 18.15 -18.05 7.81
C ASP A 220 19.55 -17.40 7.81
N GLU A 221 20.10 -17.04 6.65
CA GLU A 221 21.39 -16.37 6.54
C GLU A 221 21.28 -14.85 6.80
N LEU A 222 20.20 -14.19 6.34
CA LEU A 222 19.92 -12.77 6.62
C LEU A 222 19.65 -12.52 8.11
N SER A 223 19.01 -13.45 8.79
CA SER A 223 18.74 -13.38 10.24
C SER A 223 19.96 -13.75 11.10
N ARG A 224 20.94 -14.50 10.55
CA ARG A 224 22.22 -14.82 11.23
C ARG A 224 23.31 -13.76 11.01
N GLY A 225 23.16 -12.87 10.04
CA GLY A 225 24.19 -11.90 9.67
C GLY A 225 23.91 -10.49 10.17
N LYS A 226 24.59 -10.07 11.24
CA LYS A 226 25.16 -8.71 11.53
C LYS A 226 24.41 -7.42 11.15
N LEU A 227 23.14 -7.42 10.75
CA LEU A 227 22.34 -6.20 10.64
C LEU A 227 21.60 -5.98 11.95
N GLU A 228 22.07 -5.00 12.73
CA GLU A 228 21.30 -4.47 13.85
C GLU A 228 20.14 -3.63 13.30
N MET A 229 19.00 -4.28 13.02
CA MET A 229 17.74 -3.63 12.69
C MET A 229 16.70 -4.01 13.74
N ASN A 230 15.89 -3.06 14.19
CA ASN A 230 14.74 -3.39 15.01
C ASN A 230 13.71 -4.21 14.19
N ALA A 231 12.83 -4.94 14.88
CA ALA A 231 11.93 -5.88 14.23
C ALA A 231 10.98 -5.20 13.21
N ALA A 232 10.47 -4.01 13.53
CA ALA A 232 9.60 -3.22 12.65
C ALA A 232 10.30 -2.80 11.35
N THR A 233 11.53 -2.29 11.45
CA THR A 233 12.33 -1.88 10.29
C THR A 233 12.69 -3.10 9.44
N PHE A 234 12.97 -4.25 10.06
CA PHE A 234 13.22 -5.49 9.33
C PHE A 234 11.98 -5.97 8.58
N ALA A 235 10.80 -5.94 9.21
CA ALA A 235 9.54 -6.26 8.54
C ALA A 235 9.27 -5.31 7.34
N ASN A 236 9.48 -4.00 7.48
CA ASN A 236 9.34 -3.06 6.37
C ASN A 236 10.35 -3.33 5.25
N TYR A 237 11.59 -3.66 5.60
CA TYR A 237 12.61 -4.04 4.62
C TYR A 237 12.18 -5.26 3.79
N LEU A 238 11.59 -6.27 4.44
CA LEU A 238 11.04 -7.43 3.75
C LEU A 238 9.83 -7.06 2.88
N ALA A 239 8.92 -6.22 3.37
CA ALA A 239 7.77 -5.73 2.60
C ALA A 239 8.24 -5.03 1.30
N LYS A 240 9.24 -4.15 1.40
CA LYS A 240 9.81 -3.44 0.24
C LYS A 240 10.55 -4.39 -0.70
N THR A 241 11.38 -5.29 -0.16
CA THR A 241 12.27 -6.12 -0.99
C THR A 241 11.54 -7.28 -1.66
N LEU A 242 10.56 -7.87 -0.97
CA LEU A 242 9.90 -9.09 -1.41
C LEU A 242 8.55 -8.82 -2.09
N PHE A 243 7.85 -7.79 -1.64
CA PHE A 243 6.50 -7.47 -2.09
C PHE A 243 6.41 -6.12 -2.81
N ASP A 244 7.50 -5.34 -2.89
CA ASP A 244 7.49 -3.98 -3.45
C ASP A 244 6.37 -3.13 -2.82
N CYS A 245 6.25 -3.24 -1.49
CA CYS A 245 5.26 -2.56 -0.68
C CYS A 245 5.91 -1.64 0.37
N GLU A 246 5.24 -0.53 0.66
CA GLU A 246 5.42 0.19 1.93
C GLU A 246 4.58 -0.47 3.01
N LEU A 247 5.18 -0.78 4.16
CA LEU A 247 4.46 -1.23 5.36
C LEU A 247 4.21 -0.04 6.30
N LEU A 248 2.95 0.30 6.51
CA LEU A 248 2.50 1.28 7.49
C LEU A 248 1.59 0.61 8.52
N ILE A 249 1.39 1.27 9.66
CA ILE A 249 0.43 0.84 10.66
C ILE A 249 -0.68 1.88 10.78
N ILE A 250 -1.92 1.40 10.79
CA ILE A 250 -3.07 2.21 11.17
C ILE A 250 -3.22 2.06 12.69
N PRO A 251 -3.09 3.13 13.50
CA PRO A 251 -3.26 3.02 14.94
C PRO A 251 -4.70 2.63 15.28
N GLU A 252 -4.88 1.87 16.35
CA GLU A 252 -6.20 1.68 16.94
C GLU A 252 -6.79 3.05 17.36
N PRO A 253 -8.07 3.33 17.08
CA PRO A 253 -8.71 4.56 17.53
C PRO A 253 -8.69 4.65 19.07
N GLU A 254 -8.21 5.77 19.62
CA GLU A 254 -8.36 6.05 21.06
C GLU A 254 -9.85 6.16 21.42
N GLN A 255 -10.32 5.34 22.37
CA GLN A 255 -11.69 5.34 22.89
C GLN A 255 -11.99 6.56 23.78
#